data_AF-A0AAD7PMB0-F1
#
_entry.id   AF-A0AAD7PMB0-F1
#
_cell.length_a   1.000
_cell.length_b   1.000
_cell.length_c   1.000
_cell.angle_alpha   90.00
_cell.angle_beta   90.00
_cell.angle_gamma   90.00
#
_symmetry.space_group_name_H-M   'P 1'
#
loop_
_entity.id
_entity.type
_entity.pdbx_description
1 polymer ?
#
loop_
_entity_poly.entity_id
_entity_poly.type
_entity_poly.pdbx_seq_one_letter_code
_entity_poly.pdbx_strand_id
1 'polypeptide(L)'
;MEKVSSEESECLLKMEETPHKYIIGQDEAVNAISNAIRCSRDGLRSPKKPIASFLFTDATGVGKTELAKTIARCSFGLDYVMARFEMSACEFQENHTESKFIGSPSGYHGYEEGGQLKAVRRQPHTVVLFLMK
;
A
#
# COMPACT_ATOMS: atom_id res chain seq x y z
N MET A 1 9.39 7.09 -19.21
CA MET A 1 8.57 5.88 -19.05
C MET A 1 9.51 4.77 -18.67
N GLU A 2 9.46 4.32 -17.43
CA GLU A 2 10.08 3.05 -17.04
C GLU A 2 9.40 1.95 -17.86
N LYS A 3 10.20 1.14 -18.57
CA LYS A 3 9.66 0.02 -19.35
C LYS A 3 9.08 -0.98 -18.36
N VAL A 4 7.79 -1.24 -18.48
CA VAL A 4 7.12 -2.32 -17.74
C VAL A 4 7.85 -3.62 -18.07
N SER A 5 8.26 -4.36 -17.05
CA SER A 5 8.82 -5.71 -17.24
C SER A 5 7.78 -6.59 -17.96
N SER A 6 8.22 -7.58 -18.75
CA SER A 6 7.30 -8.55 -19.35
C SER A 6 6.43 -9.24 -18.28
N GLU A 7 7.01 -9.47 -17.11
CA GLU A 7 6.35 -10.11 -15.96
C GLU A 7 5.28 -9.21 -15.33
N GLU A 8 5.58 -7.91 -15.19
CA GLU A 8 4.60 -6.92 -14.70
C GLU A 8 3.45 -6.73 -15.70
N SER A 9 3.74 -6.80 -17.01
CA SER A 9 2.73 -6.69 -18.07
C SER A 9 1.78 -7.89 -18.07
N GLU A 10 2.32 -9.11 -17.89
CA GLU A 10 1.49 -10.30 -17.72
C GLU A 10 0.64 -10.25 -16.46
N CYS A 11 1.22 -9.76 -15.35
CA CYS A 11 0.50 -9.69 -14.09
C CYS A 11 -0.67 -8.70 -14.15
N LEU A 12 -0.51 -7.59 -14.87
CA LEU A 12 -1.61 -6.65 -15.13
C LEU A 12 -2.77 -7.25 -15.94
N LEU A 13 -2.43 -8.05 -16.97
CA LEU A 13 -3.41 -8.70 -17.82
C LEU A 13 -4.26 -9.68 -17.02
N LYS A 14 -3.67 -10.29 -15.99
CA LYS A 14 -4.29 -11.27 -15.10
C LYS A 14 -4.53 -10.73 -13.69
N MET A 15 -4.71 -9.40 -13.55
CA MET A 15 -4.68 -8.77 -12.23
C MET A 15 -5.95 -9.01 -11.41
N GLU A 16 -7.06 -9.37 -12.04
CA GLU A 16 -8.25 -9.87 -11.35
C GLU A 16 -8.08 -11.35 -11.00
N GLU A 17 -7.62 -12.17 -11.94
CA GLU A 17 -7.52 -13.62 -11.78
C GLU A 17 -6.45 -14.05 -10.76
N THR A 18 -5.33 -13.33 -10.70
CA THR A 18 -4.18 -13.72 -9.88
C THR A 18 -4.48 -13.58 -8.38
N PRO A 19 -5.09 -12.47 -7.90
CA PRO A 19 -5.54 -12.36 -6.53
C PRO A 19 -6.63 -13.36 -6.14
N HIS A 20 -7.54 -13.72 -7.06
CA HIS A 20 -8.58 -14.72 -6.81
C HIS A 20 -8.05 -16.13 -6.49
N LYS A 21 -6.78 -16.42 -6.79
CA LYS A 21 -6.13 -17.67 -6.35
C LYS A 21 -5.89 -17.72 -4.84
N TYR A 22 -5.79 -16.56 -4.20
CA TYR A 22 -5.46 -16.41 -2.78
C TYR A 22 -6.62 -15.86 -1.96
N ILE A 23 -7.57 -15.17 -2.62
CA ILE A 23 -8.64 -14.43 -1.98
C ILE A 23 -9.97 -14.97 -2.51
N ILE A 24 -10.76 -15.51 -1.60
CA ILE A 24 -12.10 -16.04 -1.90
C ILE A 24 -13.13 -14.95 -1.60
N GLY A 25 -13.92 -14.59 -2.59
CA GLY A 25 -14.84 -13.45 -2.53
C GLY A 25 -14.12 -12.10 -2.71
N GLN A 26 -14.77 -11.00 -2.31
CA GLN A 26 -14.23 -9.63 -2.44
C GLN A 26 -13.98 -9.20 -3.91
N ASP A 27 -14.77 -9.72 -4.85
CA ASP A 27 -14.66 -9.43 -6.29
C ASP A 27 -14.70 -7.94 -6.59
N GLU A 28 -15.56 -7.19 -5.89
CA GLU A 28 -15.67 -5.74 -6.04
C GLU A 28 -14.35 -5.04 -5.69
N ALA A 29 -13.71 -5.42 -4.59
CA ALA A 29 -12.44 -4.85 -4.15
C ALA A 29 -11.31 -5.18 -5.14
N VAL A 30 -11.22 -6.43 -5.59
CA VAL A 30 -10.22 -6.87 -6.57
C VAL A 30 -10.39 -6.11 -7.90
N ASN A 31 -11.62 -5.97 -8.39
CA ASN A 31 -11.93 -5.23 -9.61
C ASN A 31 -11.61 -3.74 -9.49
N ALA A 32 -11.99 -3.10 -8.37
CA ALA A 32 -11.72 -1.68 -8.13
C ALA A 32 -10.21 -1.40 -8.11
N ILE A 33 -9.43 -2.29 -7.50
CA ILE A 33 -7.97 -2.15 -7.41
C ILE A 33 -7.32 -2.37 -8.76
N SER A 34 -7.72 -3.41 -9.48
CA SER A 34 -7.20 -3.74 -10.81
C SER A 34 -7.43 -2.57 -11.78
N ASN A 35 -8.62 -1.99 -11.77
CA ASN A 35 -8.95 -0.81 -12.57
C ASN A 35 -8.12 0.42 -12.18
N ALA A 36 -7.92 0.69 -10.89
CA ALA A 36 -7.15 1.86 -10.46
C ALA A 36 -5.67 1.78 -10.89
N ILE A 37 -5.06 0.60 -10.84
CA ILE A 37 -3.68 0.39 -11.28
C ILE A 37 -3.56 0.52 -12.81
N ARG A 38 -4.52 0.00 -13.58
CA ARG A 38 -4.57 0.21 -15.05
C ARG A 38 -4.65 1.69 -15.40
N CYS A 39 -5.59 2.41 -14.80
CA CYS A 39 -5.76 3.86 -15.02
C CYS A 39 -4.48 4.65 -14.68
N SER A 40 -3.69 4.20 -13.71
CA SER A 40 -2.42 4.85 -13.38
C SER A 40 -1.34 4.65 -14.44
N ARG A 41 -1.41 3.59 -15.25
CA ARG A 41 -0.44 3.31 -16.32
C ARG A 41 -0.77 4.03 -17.62
N ASP A 42 -2.04 4.28 -17.86
CA ASP A 42 -2.51 5.08 -19.01
C ASP A 42 -2.17 6.58 -18.87
N GLY A 43 -1.51 6.99 -17.78
CA GLY A 43 -1.11 8.37 -17.55
C GLY A 43 -2.29 9.32 -17.27
N LEU A 44 -3.50 8.78 -17.10
CA LEU A 44 -4.74 9.52 -16.84
C LEU A 44 -4.80 10.13 -15.43
N ARG A 45 -3.71 10.04 -14.66
CA ARG A 45 -3.68 10.33 -13.23
C ARG A 45 -2.68 11.42 -12.86
N SER A 46 -3.05 12.24 -11.89
CA SER A 46 -2.19 13.31 -11.41
C SER A 46 -0.92 12.74 -10.76
N PRO A 47 0.28 13.23 -11.11
CA PRO A 47 1.56 12.76 -10.54
C PRO A 47 1.70 13.10 -9.05
N LYS A 48 0.86 14.00 -8.52
CA LYS A 48 0.85 14.40 -7.10
C LYS A 48 -0.05 13.51 -6.23
N LYS A 49 -0.70 12.48 -6.79
CA LYS A 49 -1.65 11.62 -6.07
C LYS A 49 -1.18 10.16 -6.04
N PRO A 50 -1.35 9.42 -4.93
CA PRO A 50 -0.96 8.00 -4.84
C PRO A 50 -1.78 7.15 -5.79
N ILE A 51 -1.16 6.25 -6.59
CA ILE A 51 -1.74 5.39 -7.65
C ILE A 51 -3.19 4.97 -7.39
N ALA A 52 -3.47 4.53 -6.18
CA ALA A 52 -4.81 4.29 -5.70
C ALA A 52 -4.87 4.51 -4.18
N SER A 53 -6.08 4.79 -3.68
CA SER A 53 -6.31 4.93 -2.23
C SER A 53 -7.65 4.28 -1.93
N PHE A 54 -7.62 3.28 -1.05
CA PHE A 54 -8.79 2.46 -0.72
C PHE A 54 -9.04 2.53 0.78
N LEU A 55 -10.32 2.53 1.13
CA LEU A 55 -10.79 2.38 2.50
C LEU A 55 -11.60 1.08 2.57
N PHE A 56 -11.14 0.15 3.39
CA PHE A 56 -11.85 -1.11 3.63
C PHE A 56 -12.60 -1.01 4.96
N THR A 57 -13.93 -1.14 4.94
CA THR A 57 -14.79 -0.90 6.12
C THR A 57 -15.32 -2.17 6.80
N ASP A 58 -15.04 -3.36 6.27
CA ASP A 58 -15.50 -4.63 6.86
C ASP A 58 -14.89 -4.97 8.23
N ALA A 59 -15.37 -6.03 8.87
CA ALA A 59 -14.82 -6.53 10.12
C ALA A 59 -13.36 -7.02 9.99
N THR A 60 -12.64 -7.06 11.11
CA THR A 60 -11.31 -7.67 11.19
C THR A 60 -11.38 -9.16 10.86
N GLY A 61 -10.42 -9.67 10.08
CA GLY A 61 -10.32 -11.10 9.75
C GLY A 61 -10.93 -11.52 8.41
N VAL A 62 -11.57 -10.63 7.65
CA VAL A 62 -12.15 -10.95 6.33
C VAL A 62 -11.15 -11.03 5.18
N GLY A 63 -9.85 -10.84 5.44
CA GLY A 63 -8.80 -10.96 4.43
C GLY A 63 -8.29 -9.66 3.80
N LYS A 64 -8.67 -8.47 4.29
CA LYS A 64 -8.19 -7.17 3.77
C LYS A 64 -6.66 -7.05 3.72
N THR A 65 -5.99 -7.54 4.77
CA THR A 65 -4.52 -7.54 4.83
C THR A 65 -3.92 -8.46 3.78
N GLU A 66 -4.57 -9.59 3.53
CA GLU A 66 -4.12 -10.57 2.53
C GLU A 66 -4.34 -10.03 1.12
N LEU A 67 -5.43 -9.29 0.90
CA LEU A 67 -5.66 -8.52 -0.32
C LEU A 67 -4.52 -7.55 -0.59
N ALA A 68 -4.16 -6.72 0.39
CA ALA A 68 -3.06 -5.76 0.23
C ALA A 68 -1.71 -6.44 -0.11
N LYS A 69 -1.38 -7.56 0.56
CA LYS A 69 -0.15 -8.32 0.25
C LYS A 69 -0.18 -8.93 -1.15
N THR A 70 -1.31 -9.53 -1.53
CA THR A 70 -1.46 -10.18 -2.83
C THR A 70 -1.31 -9.17 -3.96
N ILE A 71 -1.86 -7.96 -3.79
CA ILE A 71 -1.68 -6.87 -4.75
C ILE A 71 -0.23 -6.38 -4.80
N ALA A 72 0.46 -6.28 -3.65
CA ALA A 72 1.88 -5.93 -3.62
C ALA A 72 2.72 -6.96 -4.40
N ARG A 73 2.44 -8.26 -4.19
CA ARG A 73 3.06 -9.35 -4.94
C ARG A 73 2.79 -9.26 -6.44
N CYS A 74 1.54 -9.02 -6.84
CA CYS A 74 1.17 -8.93 -8.25
C CYS A 74 1.77 -7.68 -8.93
N SER A 75 1.76 -6.54 -8.24
CA SER A 75 2.15 -5.27 -8.84
C SER A 75 3.66 -5.03 -8.86
N PHE A 76 4.38 -5.56 -7.86
CA PHE A 76 5.81 -5.29 -7.63
C PHE A 76 6.67 -6.55 -7.53
N GLY A 77 6.09 -7.74 -7.76
CA GLY A 77 6.78 -9.03 -7.74
C GLY A 77 7.23 -9.51 -6.35
N LEU A 78 6.98 -8.72 -5.30
CA LEU A 78 7.63 -8.90 -3.99
C LEU A 78 6.64 -8.62 -2.85
N ASP A 79 6.52 -9.58 -1.92
CA ASP A 79 5.65 -9.44 -0.74
C ASP A 79 6.10 -8.34 0.22
N TYR A 80 7.40 -8.04 0.23
CA TYR A 80 8.02 -7.12 1.17
C TYR A 80 7.97 -5.66 0.74
N VAL A 81 7.44 -5.35 -0.45
CA VAL A 81 7.30 -3.98 -0.96
C VAL A 81 6.04 -3.34 -0.39
N MET A 82 5.93 -3.40 0.94
CA MET A 82 4.75 -2.99 1.68
C MET A 82 5.17 -2.30 2.98
N ALA A 83 4.87 -1.01 3.08
CA ALA A 83 5.03 -0.24 4.31
C ALA A 83 3.77 -0.41 5.17
N ARG A 84 3.88 -1.16 6.26
CA ARG A 84 2.77 -1.44 7.18
C ARG A 84 2.83 -0.52 8.39
N PHE A 85 1.72 0.15 8.65
CA PHE A 85 1.52 1.05 9.78
C PHE A 85 0.37 0.51 10.63
N GLU A 86 0.67 0.11 11.87
CA GLU A 86 -0.38 -0.24 12.84
C GLU A 86 -0.88 1.03 13.50
N MET A 87 -2.13 1.39 13.20
CA MET A 87 -2.85 2.47 13.86
C MET A 87 -3.59 1.88 15.06
N SER A 88 -2.93 1.89 16.23
CA SER A 88 -3.54 1.47 17.50
C SER A 88 -4.25 2.66 18.15
N ALA A 89 -5.51 2.50 18.55
CA ALA A 89 -6.29 3.54 19.21
C ALA A 89 -5.63 4.06 20.51
N CYS A 90 -4.88 3.20 21.22
CA CYS A 90 -4.12 3.58 22.42
C CYS A 90 -2.89 4.45 22.15
N GLU A 91 -2.33 4.42 20.92
CA GLU A 91 -1.14 5.22 20.58
C GLU A 91 -1.50 6.54 19.91
N PHE A 92 -2.70 6.71 19.37
CA PHE A 92 -3.06 7.91 18.58
C PHE A 92 -3.85 8.97 19.36
N GLN A 93 -4.20 8.73 20.63
CA GLN A 93 -4.78 9.75 21.50
C GLN A 93 -3.73 10.66 22.16
N GLU A 94 -2.44 10.30 22.09
CA GLU A 94 -1.35 11.15 22.59
C GLU A 94 -0.80 12.06 21.48
N ASN A 95 -0.68 13.36 21.77
CA ASN A 95 -0.26 14.43 20.84
C ASN A 95 1.19 14.31 20.30
N HIS A 96 1.90 13.20 20.53
CA HIS A 96 3.30 12.99 20.17
C HIS A 96 3.54 11.89 19.11
N THR A 97 2.47 11.26 18.62
CA THR A 97 2.55 10.11 17.69
C THR A 97 2.85 10.52 16.24
N GLU A 98 2.64 11.79 15.88
CA GLU A 98 3.04 12.36 14.57
C GLU A 98 4.55 12.22 14.31
N SER A 99 5.36 12.35 15.38
CA SER A 99 6.81 12.19 15.33
C SER A 99 7.23 10.75 14.95
N LYS A 100 6.40 9.72 15.20
CA LYS A 100 6.69 8.35 14.74
C LYS A 100 6.51 8.19 13.23
N PHE A 101 5.57 8.94 12.63
CA PHE A 101 5.28 8.86 11.18
C PHE A 101 6.27 9.67 10.34
N ILE A 102 6.52 10.91 10.74
CA ILE A 102 7.35 11.86 9.98
C ILE A 102 8.81 11.84 10.46
N GLY A 103 9.01 11.55 11.75
CA GLY A 103 10.28 11.63 12.46
C GLY A 103 10.25 12.72 13.53
N SER A 104 11.06 12.56 14.57
CA SER A 104 11.26 13.62 15.56
C SER A 104 11.82 14.89 14.90
N PRO A 105 11.67 16.08 15.51
CA PRO A 105 12.35 17.31 15.07
C PRO A 105 13.88 17.22 15.23
N SER A 106 14.64 18.07 14.52
CA SER A 106 16.11 18.12 14.65
C SER A 106 16.53 18.46 16.08
N GLY A 107 17.33 17.59 16.70
CA GLY A 107 17.79 17.74 18.09
C GLY A 107 17.08 16.86 19.12
N TYR A 108 16.07 16.07 18.72
CA TYR A 108 15.40 15.08 19.57
C TYR A 108 15.89 13.64 19.30
N HIS A 109 15.87 12.77 20.32
CA HIS A 109 16.12 11.34 20.14
C HIS A 109 15.17 10.75 19.07
N GLY A 110 15.70 9.98 18.12
CA GLY A 110 14.95 9.41 16.98
C GLY A 110 14.96 10.24 15.68
N TYR A 111 15.62 11.41 15.64
CA TYR A 111 15.76 12.21 14.40
C TYR A 111 16.51 11.45 13.29
N GLU A 112 17.60 10.76 13.66
CA GLU A 112 18.47 9.99 12.76
C GLU A 112 17.73 8.81 12.13
N GLU A 113 17.00 8.03 12.95
CA GLU A 113 16.16 6.90 12.48
C GLU A 113 15.09 7.40 11.49
N GLY A 114 14.50 8.56 11.78
CA GLY A 114 13.44 9.16 10.98
C GLY A 114 12.12 8.41 11.04
N GLY A 115 11.07 9.08 10.59
CA GLY A 115 9.73 8.50 10.66
C GLY A 115 9.57 7.29 9.75
N GLN A 116 8.62 6.43 10.10
CA GLN A 116 8.28 5.23 9.33
C GLN A 116 7.98 5.52 7.85
N LEU A 117 7.55 6.75 7.50
CA LEU A 117 7.34 7.19 6.10
C LEU A 117 8.63 7.39 5.29
N LYS A 118 9.81 7.44 5.91
CA LYS A 118 11.09 7.43 5.15
C LYS A 118 11.23 6.16 4.30
N ALA A 119 10.56 5.06 4.66
CA ALA A 119 10.53 3.84 3.84
C ALA A 119 9.98 4.11 2.42
N VAL A 120 8.96 4.97 2.30
CA VAL A 120 8.39 5.38 1.01
C VAL A 120 9.37 6.21 0.19
N ARG A 121 10.25 6.99 0.82
CA ARG A 121 11.32 7.70 0.11
C ARG A 121 12.40 6.77 -0.45
N ARG A 122 12.67 5.64 0.23
CA ARG A 122 13.63 4.63 -0.24
C ARG A 122 13.03 3.75 -1.34
N GLN A 123 11.73 3.47 -1.28
CA GLN A 123 10.99 2.72 -2.29
C GLN A 123 9.69 3.46 -2.65
N PRO A 124 9.71 4.35 -3.67
CA PRO A 124 8.55 5.15 -4.03
C PRO A 124 7.40 4.32 -4.64
N HIS A 125 7.71 3.17 -5.23
CA HIS A 125 6.74 2.19 -5.71
C HIS A 125 6.46 1.15 -4.61
N THR A 126 5.58 1.50 -3.66
CA THR A 126 5.25 0.64 -2.52
C THR A 126 3.77 0.68 -2.18
N VAL A 127 3.26 -0.41 -1.60
CA VAL A 127 1.93 -0.44 -0.98
C VAL A 127 2.04 0.08 0.45
N VAL A 128 1.30 1.15 0.76
CA VAL A 128 1.18 1.64 2.13
C VAL A 128 -0.09 1.06 2.74
N LEU A 129 0.05 0.20 3.74
CA LEU A 129 -1.08 -0.36 4.48
C LEU A 129 -1.20 0.25 5.85
N PHE A 130 -2.38 0.80 6.10
CA PHE A 130 -2.82 1.27 7.38
C PHE A 130 -3.75 0.24 8.03
N LEU A 131 -3.34 -0.32 9.15
CA LEU A 131 -4.14 -1.27 9.91
C LEU A 131 -4.72 -0.59 11.14
N MET A 132 -6.03 -0.39 11.15
CA MET A 132 -6.74 -0.02 12.39
C MET A 132 -7.01 -1.30 13.17
N LYS A 133 -6.41 -1.41 14.36
CA LYS A 133 -6.75 -2.44 15.35
C LYS A 133 -7.61 -1.83 16.44
#